data_AF-A0A2E0KZK5-F1
#
_entry.id   AF-A0A2E0KZK5-F1
#
_cell.length_a   1.000
_cell.length_b   1.000
_cell.length_c   1.000
_cell.angle_alpha   90.00
_cell.angle_beta   90.00
_cell.angle_gamma   90.00
#
_symmetry.space_group_name_H-M   'P 1'
#
loop_
_entity.id
_entity.type
_entity.pdbx_description
1 polymer ?
#
loop_
_entity_poly.entity_id
_entity_poly.type
_entity_poly.pdbx_seq_one_letter_code
_entity_poly.pdbx_strand_id
1 'polypeptide(L)'
;MLNTILGFDIGGSKIAVIEGGYDATIYQRKTIPDHRGQPFDVIFEAICTTAAKLQAEAAGAGRHVNALSVSVGGPLNIAEGVIMSPPNLPGWDNIPLKQKLADHFGLPVFVEHDGNAGALAEFRFGAGVGKQNMIFLTLGTGLGAGLILNGKIYRGTTDTAGEVGFIRVAQDGPVAYGKAGSWEGLCSGAGLVKLAHMRYPGRWPDSVSTRDLITEALDNGQEAVALVEEMGTWLGRGCAMLVNTLNPEVIVVGTLGVVLGDILLPPARRALTEEALPVSAAACDIVPAELGDMLGSTAALMAAIDAQPGTSHPRMAGLWAGLEVRQRTLQTLLPIIERTADVLIEALQAGKKVLVFGNGGSAAEAQHFTGELTGRYLAERAPLPAICLSSDSSIVTCIGNDYSYDDVFARQVHALAQPGDIAIGLTTSGRSANVLRAFEAANERGAITIALTGQRGLQATADHVLAVPAQSTARVQEEHLAIIHTWCDAIDEVFAR
;
A
#
# COMPACT_ATOMS: atom_id res chain seq x y z
N MET A 1 3.35 -21.74 -2.89
CA MET A 1 3.64 -21.53 -1.45
C MET A 1 3.40 -20.06 -1.14
N LEU A 2 2.78 -19.78 0.00
CA LEU A 2 2.54 -18.41 0.46
C LEU A 2 3.85 -17.85 1.04
N ASN A 3 4.31 -16.70 0.52
CA ASN A 3 5.51 -16.05 1.03
C ASN A 3 5.19 -15.20 2.27
N THR A 4 6.00 -15.30 3.32
CA THR A 4 5.86 -14.57 4.58
C THR A 4 7.15 -13.87 4.99
N ILE A 5 7.04 -12.99 5.98
CA ILE A 5 8.10 -12.17 6.54
C ILE A 5 8.29 -12.58 8.00
N LEU A 6 9.55 -12.64 8.46
CA LEU A 6 9.86 -12.61 9.88
C LEU A 6 10.15 -11.18 10.33
N GLY A 7 9.23 -10.63 11.11
CA GLY A 7 9.31 -9.30 11.72
C GLY A 7 9.93 -9.32 13.11
N PHE A 8 10.71 -8.29 13.44
CA PHE A 8 11.32 -8.07 14.74
C PHE A 8 10.88 -6.71 15.28
N ASP A 9 10.17 -6.71 16.40
CA ASP A 9 9.85 -5.51 17.17
C ASP A 9 10.82 -5.44 18.35
N ILE A 10 11.85 -4.60 18.24
CA ILE A 10 12.96 -4.51 19.20
C ILE A 10 12.79 -3.25 20.05
N GLY A 11 12.17 -3.41 21.23
CA GLY A 11 12.09 -2.37 22.26
C GLY A 11 13.05 -2.63 23.42
N GLY A 12 13.25 -1.64 24.30
CA GLY A 12 14.24 -1.71 25.38
C GLY A 12 13.95 -2.67 26.53
N SER A 13 12.69 -3.10 26.71
CA SER A 13 12.30 -4.06 27.75
C SER A 13 11.64 -5.32 27.20
N LYS A 14 11.27 -5.33 25.93
CA LYS A 14 10.54 -6.43 25.31
C LYS A 14 10.93 -6.51 23.84
N ILE A 15 11.14 -7.72 23.37
CA ILE A 15 11.33 -8.00 21.94
C ILE A 15 10.24 -8.97 21.52
N ALA A 16 9.60 -8.72 20.38
CA ALA A 16 8.71 -9.68 19.76
C ALA A 16 9.27 -10.10 18.40
N VAL A 17 9.14 -11.40 18.10
CA VAL A 17 9.37 -11.97 16.78
C VAL A 17 8.04 -12.42 16.22
N ILE A 18 7.75 -11.99 15.00
CA ILE A 18 6.46 -12.11 14.35
C ILE A 18 6.67 -12.83 13.01
N GLU A 19 5.80 -13.78 12.67
CA GLU A 19 5.63 -14.22 11.28
C GLU A 19 4.36 -13.57 10.73
N GLY A 20 4.45 -12.89 9.59
CA GLY A 20 3.28 -12.28 8.94
C GLY A 20 3.35 -12.23 7.42
N GLY A 21 2.20 -11.98 6.81
CA GLY A 21 2.07 -11.76 5.37
C GLY A 21 2.39 -10.33 4.96
N TYR A 22 2.53 -10.10 3.65
CA TYR A 22 2.72 -8.77 3.07
C TYR A 22 1.46 -7.89 3.14
N ASP A 23 0.31 -8.49 3.46
CA ASP A 23 -0.96 -7.85 3.77
C ASP A 23 -1.11 -7.53 5.28
N ALA A 24 -0.02 -7.65 6.05
CA ALA A 24 0.02 -7.52 7.50
C ALA A 24 -0.80 -8.56 8.29
N THR A 25 -1.23 -9.66 7.66
CA THR A 25 -1.83 -10.78 8.41
C THR A 25 -0.79 -11.41 9.33
N ILE A 26 -1.06 -11.47 10.64
CA ILE A 26 -0.17 -12.05 11.63
C ILE A 26 -0.46 -13.55 11.81
N TYR A 27 0.50 -14.41 11.48
CA TYR A 27 0.37 -15.86 11.63
C TYR A 27 0.90 -16.36 12.97
N GLN A 28 2.02 -15.80 13.41
CA GLN A 28 2.69 -16.22 14.62
C GLN A 28 3.30 -15.02 15.35
N ARG A 29 3.35 -15.09 16.67
CA ARG A 29 4.04 -14.10 17.50
C ARG A 29 4.64 -14.79 18.72
N LYS A 30 5.92 -14.56 18.96
CA LYS A 30 6.60 -14.94 20.21
C LYS A 30 7.29 -13.73 20.82
N THR A 31 7.23 -13.64 22.13
CA THR A 31 7.88 -12.59 22.91
C THR A 31 9.11 -13.17 23.58
N ILE A 32 10.21 -12.46 23.51
CA ILE A 32 11.40 -12.71 24.33
C ILE A 32 11.19 -11.96 25.65
N PRO A 33 11.45 -12.61 26.81
CA PRO A 33 11.36 -11.98 28.12
C PRO A 33 12.20 -10.69 28.26
N ASP A 34 11.99 -9.99 29.38
CA ASP A 34 12.74 -8.79 29.71
C ASP A 34 14.26 -9.05 29.67
N HIS A 35 14.95 -8.23 28.90
CA HIS A 35 16.36 -8.36 28.57
C HIS A 35 17.18 -7.14 29.01
N ARG A 36 16.59 -6.24 29.81
CA ARG A 36 17.27 -5.04 30.30
C ARG A 36 18.59 -5.41 30.98
N GLY A 37 19.67 -4.75 30.55
CA GLY A 37 21.01 -4.96 31.09
C GLY A 37 21.76 -6.19 30.55
N GLN A 38 21.16 -6.98 29.66
CA GLN A 38 21.85 -8.09 29.00
C GLN A 38 22.77 -7.60 27.87
N PRO A 39 23.93 -8.25 27.62
CA PRO A 39 24.78 -7.93 26.48
C PRO A 39 24.10 -8.21 25.13
N PHE A 40 24.49 -7.47 24.09
CA PHE A 40 23.97 -7.63 22.73
C PHE A 40 23.98 -9.09 22.26
N ASP A 41 25.10 -9.81 22.42
CA ASP A 41 25.23 -11.18 21.87
C ASP A 41 24.22 -12.16 22.48
N VAL A 42 23.91 -12.02 23.77
CA VAL A 42 22.90 -12.84 24.46
C VAL A 42 21.50 -12.56 23.89
N ILE A 43 21.20 -11.27 23.67
CA ILE A 43 19.92 -10.85 23.11
C ILE A 43 19.80 -11.33 21.66
N PHE A 44 20.86 -11.18 20.88
CA PHE A 44 20.92 -11.59 19.48
C PHE A 44 20.73 -13.11 19.32
N GLU A 45 21.37 -13.92 20.17
CA GLU A 45 21.16 -15.38 20.18
C GLU A 45 19.71 -15.76 20.49
N ALA A 46 19.08 -15.06 21.44
CA ALA A 46 17.67 -15.27 21.78
C ALA A 46 16.74 -14.89 20.62
N ILE A 47 17.03 -13.79 19.92
CA ILE A 47 16.32 -13.37 18.70
C ILE A 47 16.42 -14.45 17.63
N CYS A 48 17.64 -14.87 17.29
CA CYS A 48 17.88 -15.86 16.25
C CYS A 48 17.22 -17.20 16.55
N THR A 49 17.34 -17.68 17.79
CA THR A 49 16.71 -18.92 18.25
C THR A 49 15.18 -18.87 18.13
N THR A 50 14.58 -17.74 18.55
CA THR A 50 13.12 -17.55 18.47
C THR A 50 12.64 -17.49 17.02
N ALA A 51 13.37 -16.77 16.17
CA ALA A 51 13.06 -16.61 14.74
C ALA A 51 13.20 -17.91 13.96
N ALA A 52 14.28 -18.68 14.19
CA ALA A 52 14.46 -20.00 13.57
C ALA A 52 13.31 -20.96 13.91
N LYS A 53 12.81 -20.90 15.16
CA LYS A 53 11.64 -21.68 15.58
C LYS A 53 10.37 -21.28 14.80
N LEU A 54 10.11 -19.97 14.65
CA LEU A 54 8.97 -19.49 13.86
C LEU A 54 9.10 -19.86 12.38
N GLN A 55 10.31 -19.79 11.82
CA GLN A 55 10.60 -20.18 10.45
C GLN A 55 10.30 -21.67 10.20
N ALA A 56 10.72 -22.54 11.11
CA ALA A 56 10.44 -23.97 11.02
C ALA A 56 8.93 -24.28 11.15
N GLU A 57 8.23 -23.60 12.07
CA GLU A 57 6.78 -23.70 12.24
C GLU A 57 6.02 -23.19 10.98
N ALA A 58 6.53 -22.14 10.33
CA ALA A 58 5.98 -21.62 9.07
C ALA A 58 6.13 -22.63 7.93
N ALA A 59 7.33 -23.21 7.78
CA ALA A 59 7.62 -24.22 6.77
C ALA A 59 6.75 -25.47 6.93
N GLY A 60 6.56 -25.95 8.17
CA GLY A 60 5.67 -27.07 8.49
C GLY A 60 4.21 -26.81 8.11
N ALA A 61 3.81 -25.54 8.02
CA ALA A 61 2.48 -25.11 7.61
C ALA A 61 2.39 -24.67 6.13
N GLY A 62 3.42 -24.96 5.31
CA GLY A 62 3.45 -24.65 3.88
C GLY A 62 3.66 -23.17 3.53
N ARG A 63 4.12 -22.36 4.50
CA ARG A 63 4.49 -20.95 4.31
C ARG A 63 6.00 -20.81 4.22
N HIS A 64 6.46 -19.93 3.34
CA HIS A 64 7.88 -19.75 3.05
C HIS A 64 8.33 -18.35 3.46
N VAL A 65 9.13 -18.27 4.52
CA VAL A 65 9.72 -17.00 4.94
C VAL A 65 10.79 -16.58 3.92
N ASN A 66 10.59 -15.44 3.26
CA ASN A 66 11.49 -14.96 2.22
C ASN A 66 12.18 -13.62 2.54
N ALA A 67 11.86 -12.99 3.66
CA ALA A 67 12.46 -11.73 4.10
C ALA A 67 12.43 -11.57 5.62
N LEU A 68 13.36 -10.75 6.12
CA LEU A 68 13.41 -10.28 7.50
C LEU A 68 13.10 -8.77 7.55
N SER A 69 12.34 -8.35 8.56
CA SER A 69 11.95 -6.95 8.76
C SER A 69 12.19 -6.54 10.20
N VAL A 70 12.87 -5.43 10.46
CA VAL A 70 13.22 -4.97 11.80
C VAL A 70 12.63 -3.59 12.05
N SER A 71 11.89 -3.45 13.13
CA SER A 71 11.47 -2.20 13.75
C SER A 71 12.25 -2.02 15.05
N VAL A 72 13.02 -0.94 15.18
CA VAL A 72 13.92 -0.72 16.31
C VAL A 72 14.08 0.77 16.62
N GLY A 73 14.28 1.11 17.88
CA GLY A 73 14.55 2.50 18.29
C GLY A 73 15.90 3.02 17.79
N GLY A 74 15.96 4.31 17.47
CA GLY A 74 17.18 4.99 17.03
C GLY A 74 18.05 5.58 18.15
N PRO A 75 19.19 6.21 17.80
CA PRO A 75 19.64 6.48 16.43
C PRO A 75 20.19 5.24 15.69
N LEU A 76 19.98 5.18 14.38
CA LEU A 76 20.47 4.14 13.49
C LEU A 76 20.73 4.70 12.07
N ASN A 77 21.59 4.02 11.31
CA ASN A 77 21.65 4.16 9.86
C ASN A 77 20.72 3.10 9.26
N ILE A 78 19.62 3.52 8.62
CA ILE A 78 18.58 2.63 8.11
C ILE A 78 19.09 1.83 6.91
N ALA A 79 19.81 2.49 5.99
CA ALA A 79 20.28 1.87 4.75
C ALA A 79 21.28 0.74 5.02
N GLU A 80 22.25 1.00 5.90
CA GLU A 80 23.26 0.02 6.33
C GLU A 80 22.73 -0.92 7.42
N GLY A 81 21.66 -0.52 8.12
CA GLY A 81 21.08 -1.25 9.24
C GLY A 81 22.04 -1.37 10.42
N VAL A 82 22.74 -0.27 10.71
CA VAL A 82 23.69 -0.13 11.82
C VAL A 82 23.01 0.60 12.97
N ILE A 83 22.86 -0.07 14.10
CA ILE A 83 22.28 0.48 15.33
C ILE A 83 23.37 1.25 16.06
N MET A 84 23.21 2.57 16.23
CA MET A 84 24.33 3.44 16.63
C MET A 84 24.54 3.49 18.13
N SER A 85 23.54 3.94 18.89
CA SER A 85 23.54 3.90 20.37
C SER A 85 22.15 4.32 20.90
N PRO A 86 21.11 3.48 20.74
CA PRO A 86 19.76 3.84 21.16
C PRO A 86 19.67 3.98 22.68
N PRO A 87 19.06 5.06 23.21
CA PRO A 87 18.91 5.25 24.66
C PRO A 87 18.16 4.10 25.37
N ASN A 88 17.27 3.42 24.64
CA ASN A 88 16.49 2.28 25.13
C ASN A 88 17.23 0.93 25.00
N LEU A 89 18.36 0.85 24.30
CA LEU A 89 19.15 -0.37 24.11
C LEU A 89 20.62 -0.13 24.53
N PRO A 90 20.90 0.03 25.83
CA PRO A 90 22.25 0.30 26.30
C PRO A 90 23.23 -0.83 25.91
N GLY A 91 24.40 -0.45 25.41
CA GLY A 91 25.43 -1.39 24.93
C GLY A 91 25.26 -1.83 23.47
N TRP A 92 24.26 -1.32 22.76
CA TRP A 92 24.12 -1.51 21.31
C TRP A 92 24.83 -0.38 20.56
N ASP A 93 26.16 -0.39 20.64
CA ASP A 93 27.00 0.65 20.06
C ASP A 93 27.59 0.24 18.69
N ASN A 94 27.14 0.91 17.62
CA ASN A 94 27.53 0.65 16.21
C ASN A 94 27.39 -0.83 15.79
N ILE A 95 26.25 -1.44 16.11
CA ILE A 95 25.97 -2.85 15.81
C ILE A 95 25.46 -2.98 14.37
N PRO A 96 26.13 -3.73 13.47
CA PRO A 96 25.67 -3.98 12.11
C PRO A 96 24.58 -5.07 12.10
N LEU A 97 23.43 -4.77 12.69
CA LEU A 97 22.35 -5.74 12.93
C LEU A 97 21.84 -6.37 11.64
N LYS A 98 21.67 -5.56 10.59
CA LYS A 98 21.24 -6.03 9.27
C LYS A 98 22.17 -7.10 8.70
N GLN A 99 23.49 -6.86 8.73
CA GLN A 99 24.48 -7.82 8.25
C GLN A 99 24.48 -9.09 9.10
N LYS A 100 24.46 -8.96 10.43
CA LYS A 100 24.44 -10.11 11.35
C LYS A 100 23.22 -11.01 11.12
N LEU A 101 22.03 -10.44 10.93
CA LEU A 101 20.82 -11.19 10.60
C LEU A 101 20.90 -11.82 9.20
N ALA A 102 21.42 -11.10 8.21
CA ALA A 102 21.61 -11.61 6.85
C ALA A 102 22.55 -12.81 6.82
N ASP A 103 23.68 -12.74 7.53
CA ASP A 103 24.66 -13.82 7.65
C ASP A 103 24.06 -15.05 8.33
N HIS A 104 23.20 -14.85 9.33
CA HIS A 104 22.60 -15.95 10.09
C HIS A 104 21.49 -16.67 9.30
N PHE A 105 20.64 -15.94 8.58
CA PHE A 105 19.45 -16.49 7.93
C PHE A 105 19.58 -16.68 6.41
N GLY A 106 20.56 -16.04 5.75
CA GLY A 106 20.70 -16.06 4.29
C GLY A 106 19.54 -15.38 3.56
N LEU A 107 18.82 -14.47 4.23
CA LEU A 107 17.63 -13.78 3.72
C LEU A 107 17.88 -12.27 3.59
N PRO A 108 17.15 -11.57 2.69
CA PRO A 108 17.18 -10.12 2.65
C PRO A 108 16.61 -9.54 3.95
N VAL A 109 17.30 -8.53 4.49
CA VAL A 109 16.97 -7.89 5.77
C VAL A 109 16.71 -6.41 5.57
N PHE A 110 15.57 -5.96 6.07
CA PHE A 110 15.14 -4.56 6.04
C PHE A 110 15.03 -4.05 7.46
N VAL A 111 15.52 -2.84 7.71
CA VAL A 111 15.52 -2.20 9.03
C VAL A 111 14.82 -0.87 8.90
N GLU A 112 14.06 -0.47 9.92
CA GLU A 112 13.39 0.81 9.99
C GLU A 112 13.34 1.29 11.45
N HIS A 113 13.32 2.61 11.62
CA HIS A 113 13.09 3.24 12.92
C HIS A 113 11.67 2.91 13.42
N ASP A 114 11.49 2.61 14.71
CA ASP A 114 10.20 2.21 15.27
C ASP A 114 9.05 3.21 15.01
N GLY A 115 9.30 4.51 15.16
CA GLY A 115 8.36 5.58 14.83
C GLY A 115 7.98 5.61 13.34
N ASN A 116 8.93 5.38 12.44
CA ASN A 116 8.66 5.30 11.00
C ASN A 116 7.89 4.02 10.65
N ALA A 117 8.25 2.90 11.26
CA ALA A 117 7.56 1.62 11.08
C ALA A 117 6.11 1.69 11.57
N GLY A 118 5.87 2.35 12.71
CA GLY A 118 4.53 2.64 13.21
C GLY A 118 3.74 3.56 12.28
N ALA A 119 4.38 4.60 11.73
CA ALA A 119 3.74 5.45 10.72
C ALA A 119 3.38 4.68 9.45
N LEU A 120 4.28 3.85 8.94
CA LEU A 120 4.02 3.00 7.78
C LEU A 120 2.88 2.00 8.04
N ALA A 121 2.77 1.47 9.26
CA ALA A 121 1.72 0.55 9.65
C ALA A 121 0.34 1.23 9.64
N GLU A 122 0.19 2.34 10.36
CA GLU A 122 -1.06 3.11 10.40
C GLU A 122 -1.43 3.68 9.02
N PHE A 123 -0.43 4.06 8.22
CA PHE A 123 -0.65 4.60 6.87
C PHE A 123 -1.27 3.57 5.93
N ARG A 124 -0.84 2.31 6.03
CA ARG A 124 -1.27 1.25 5.11
C ARG A 124 -2.46 0.45 5.62
N PHE A 125 -2.59 0.30 6.93
CA PHE A 125 -3.53 -0.65 7.53
C PHE A 125 -4.36 -0.07 8.69
N GLY A 126 -4.16 1.21 9.04
CA GLY A 126 -4.89 1.86 10.14
C GLY A 126 -5.45 3.23 9.76
N ALA A 127 -5.35 4.17 10.69
CA ALA A 127 -6.03 5.47 10.62
C ALA A 127 -5.59 6.37 9.44
N GLY A 128 -4.47 6.03 8.79
CA GLY A 128 -3.92 6.76 7.65
C GLY A 128 -4.36 6.25 6.28
N VAL A 129 -5.17 5.19 6.21
CA VAL A 129 -5.59 4.60 4.92
C VAL A 129 -6.31 5.64 4.05
N GLY A 130 -5.83 5.77 2.81
CA GLY A 130 -6.37 6.72 1.82
C GLY A 130 -5.86 8.15 1.94
N LYS A 131 -5.04 8.46 2.94
CA LYS A 131 -4.39 9.78 3.10
C LYS A 131 -3.13 9.89 2.26
N GLN A 132 -2.61 11.10 2.09
CA GLN A 132 -1.33 11.39 1.45
C GLN A 132 -0.34 12.00 2.44
N ASN A 133 -0.81 12.82 3.37
CA ASN A 133 0.04 13.47 4.37
C ASN A 133 -0.44 13.09 5.77
N MET A 134 0.36 12.31 6.49
CA MET A 134 0.07 11.82 7.82
C MET A 134 1.28 11.97 8.72
N ILE A 135 1.03 12.31 9.98
CA ILE A 135 2.03 12.20 11.04
C ILE A 135 1.55 11.15 12.02
N PHE A 136 2.41 10.20 12.35
CA PHE A 136 2.18 9.28 13.46
C PHE A 136 3.06 9.72 14.63
N LEU A 137 2.48 9.85 15.82
CA LEU A 137 3.18 10.13 17.06
C LEU A 137 3.21 8.85 17.89
N THR A 138 4.39 8.36 18.26
CA THR A 138 4.53 7.10 19.02
C THR A 138 3.80 7.15 20.37
N LEU A 139 3.88 8.31 21.04
CA LEU A 139 3.27 8.67 22.32
C LEU A 139 3.05 7.47 23.26
N GLY A 140 4.17 6.93 23.75
CA GLY A 140 4.22 5.80 24.69
C GLY A 140 5.09 6.17 25.89
N THR A 141 6.17 5.43 26.13
CA THR A 141 7.17 5.81 27.15
C THR A 141 7.80 7.17 26.83
N GLY A 142 8.15 7.38 25.55
CA GLY A 142 8.69 8.63 25.02
C GLY A 142 7.81 9.21 23.92
N LEU A 143 8.35 10.19 23.20
CA LEU A 143 7.68 10.90 22.11
C LEU A 143 8.60 11.04 20.88
N GLY A 144 8.26 10.31 19.83
CA GLY A 144 8.82 10.46 18.50
C GLY A 144 7.71 10.54 17.46
N ALA A 145 8.09 10.75 16.20
CA ALA A 145 7.16 10.83 15.09
C ALA A 145 7.68 10.08 13.87
N GLY A 146 6.77 9.48 13.09
CA GLY A 146 7.03 9.12 11.71
C GLY A 146 6.20 10.00 10.78
N LEU A 147 6.84 10.48 9.70
CA LEU A 147 6.28 11.51 8.82
C LEU A 147 5.99 10.93 7.44
N ILE A 148 4.72 10.75 7.08
CA ILE A 148 4.31 10.41 5.73
C ILE A 148 4.01 11.72 4.98
N LEU A 149 4.83 12.05 3.99
CA LEU A 149 4.68 13.24 3.14
C LEU A 149 4.52 12.81 1.69
N ASN A 150 3.44 13.25 1.03
CA ASN A 150 3.10 12.86 -0.34
C ASN A 150 3.11 11.33 -0.56
N GLY A 151 2.49 10.61 0.38
CA GLY A 151 2.34 9.16 0.36
C GLY A 151 3.63 8.40 0.65
N LYS A 152 4.67 9.04 1.19
CA LYS A 152 5.98 8.43 1.46
C LYS A 152 6.50 8.77 2.84
N ILE A 153 7.13 7.78 3.47
CA ILE A 153 7.89 8.02 4.70
C ILE A 153 9.09 8.95 4.44
N TYR A 154 9.21 9.99 5.25
CA TYR A 154 10.30 10.94 5.23
C TYR A 154 11.28 10.64 6.37
N ARG A 155 12.44 10.10 6.01
CA ARG A 155 13.50 9.66 6.96
C ARG A 155 14.51 10.78 7.30
N GLY A 156 14.60 11.81 6.46
CA GLY A 156 15.58 12.88 6.60
C GLY A 156 16.97 12.49 6.10
N THR A 157 17.97 13.36 6.33
CA THR A 157 19.34 13.18 5.83
C THR A 157 20.14 12.16 6.64
N THR A 158 19.85 12.05 7.94
CA THR A 158 20.57 11.23 8.92
C THR A 158 19.66 10.17 9.54
N ASP A 159 18.53 9.85 8.91
CA ASP A 159 17.54 8.89 9.40
C ASP A 159 16.88 9.27 10.76
N THR A 160 17.03 10.52 11.19
CA THR A 160 16.50 11.06 12.47
C THR A 160 15.37 12.08 12.26
N ALA A 161 14.73 12.12 11.08
CA ALA A 161 13.53 12.94 10.94
C ALA A 161 12.43 12.42 11.87
N GLY A 162 11.70 13.33 12.51
CA GLY A 162 10.62 12.95 13.43
C GLY A 162 11.04 12.82 14.90
N GLU A 163 12.26 13.22 15.27
CA GLU A 163 12.71 13.37 16.67
C GLU A 163 12.04 14.57 17.39
N VAL A 164 10.72 14.64 17.33
CA VAL A 164 9.91 15.78 17.79
C VAL A 164 9.91 15.90 19.32
N GLY A 165 10.18 14.82 20.05
CA GLY A 165 10.35 14.84 21.50
C GLY A 165 11.47 15.76 21.98
N PHE A 166 12.48 16.02 21.13
CA PHE A 166 13.56 16.97 21.42
C PHE A 166 13.13 18.43 21.27
N ILE A 167 12.01 18.74 20.62
CA ILE A 167 11.59 20.14 20.44
C ILE A 167 11.31 20.76 21.82
N ARG A 168 11.81 21.97 22.08
CA ARG A 168 11.45 22.71 23.29
C ARG A 168 10.16 23.47 23.03
N VAL A 169 9.09 23.15 23.76
CA VAL A 169 7.76 23.74 23.63
C VAL A 169 7.39 24.64 24.82
N ALA A 170 8.17 24.61 25.89
CA ALA A 170 8.02 25.48 27.05
C ALA A 170 9.38 25.95 27.60
N GLN A 171 9.37 27.03 28.37
CA GLN A 171 10.58 27.54 29.03
C GLN A 171 10.99 26.65 30.22
N ASP A 172 10.02 26.07 30.90
CA ASP A 172 10.15 25.22 32.08
C ASP A 172 9.40 23.88 31.90
N GLY A 173 9.43 23.03 32.92
CA GLY A 173 8.82 21.71 32.92
C GLY A 173 9.83 20.58 33.14
N PRO A 174 9.38 19.31 33.07
CA PRO A 174 10.24 18.16 33.29
C PRO A 174 11.48 18.15 32.39
N VAL A 175 12.60 17.71 32.96
CA VAL A 175 13.85 17.58 32.21
C VAL A 175 13.85 16.28 31.41
N ALA A 176 14.06 16.39 30.10
CA ALA A 176 14.36 15.29 29.20
C ALA A 176 15.44 15.75 28.19
N TYR A 177 16.31 14.83 27.78
CA TYR A 177 17.47 15.13 26.92
C TYR A 177 18.33 16.31 27.40
N GLY A 178 18.54 16.42 28.73
CA GLY A 178 19.37 17.46 29.33
C GLY A 178 18.76 18.87 29.33
N LYS A 179 17.47 19.04 29.02
CA LYS A 179 16.79 20.34 29.07
C LYS A 179 15.38 20.28 29.64
N ALA A 180 14.97 21.38 30.28
CA ALA A 180 13.59 21.60 30.68
C ALA A 180 12.71 21.99 29.47
N GLY A 181 11.42 21.65 29.57
CA GLY A 181 10.38 22.08 28.63
C GLY A 181 10.44 21.42 27.24
N SER A 182 11.09 20.27 27.11
CA SER A 182 10.99 19.48 25.88
C SER A 182 9.58 18.91 25.72
N TRP A 183 9.18 18.67 24.47
CA TRP A 183 7.84 18.15 24.19
C TRP A 183 7.64 16.78 24.81
N GLU A 184 8.65 15.89 24.74
CA GLU A 184 8.58 14.61 25.43
C GLU A 184 8.44 14.77 26.96
N GLY A 185 9.15 15.73 27.56
CA GLY A 185 9.10 15.95 29.01
C GLY A 185 7.70 16.32 29.51
N LEU A 186 6.93 17.02 28.68
CA LEU A 186 5.56 17.45 28.97
C LEU A 186 4.49 16.51 28.41
N CYS A 187 4.84 15.67 27.43
CA CYS A 187 3.91 14.92 26.61
C CYS A 187 4.43 13.52 26.28
N SER A 188 4.66 12.70 27.31
CA SER A 188 4.98 11.28 27.18
C SER A 188 4.68 10.54 28.49
N GLY A 189 4.71 9.22 28.48
CA GLY A 189 4.51 8.40 29.68
C GLY A 189 5.57 8.64 30.76
N ALA A 190 6.85 8.75 30.37
CA ALA A 190 7.92 9.10 31.30
C ALA A 190 7.85 10.56 31.76
N GLY A 191 7.40 11.45 30.87
CA GLY A 191 7.13 12.85 31.19
C GLY A 191 6.01 13.01 32.21
N LEU A 192 4.93 12.25 32.09
CA LEU A 192 3.77 12.29 32.99
C LEU A 192 4.15 12.02 34.45
N VAL A 193 5.02 11.03 34.70
CA VAL A 193 5.52 10.74 36.06
C VAL A 193 6.30 11.92 36.63
N LYS A 194 7.19 12.52 35.83
CA LYS A 194 7.96 13.70 36.27
C LYS A 194 7.06 14.92 36.49
N LEU A 195 6.06 15.10 35.63
CA LEU A 195 5.08 16.18 35.73
C LEU A 195 4.23 16.01 37.00
N ALA A 196 3.83 14.79 37.34
CA ALA A 196 3.09 14.47 38.55
C ALA A 196 3.86 14.92 39.82
N HIS A 197 5.14 14.55 39.94
CA HIS A 197 5.98 14.98 41.06
C HIS A 197 6.22 16.49 41.09
N MET A 198 6.30 17.13 39.92
CA MET A 198 6.50 18.59 39.83
C MET A 198 5.24 19.37 40.21
N ARG A 199 4.06 18.91 39.78
CA ARG A 199 2.77 19.59 40.03
C ARG A 199 2.21 19.30 41.41
N TYR A 200 2.41 18.08 41.91
CA TYR A 200 1.89 17.62 43.20
C TYR A 200 3.01 17.00 44.06
N PRO A 201 3.92 17.82 44.61
CA PRO A 201 5.01 17.32 45.45
C PRO A 201 4.48 16.50 46.63
N GLY A 202 4.95 15.25 46.76
CA GLY A 202 4.60 14.33 47.85
C GLY A 202 3.27 13.59 47.71
N ARG A 203 2.50 13.80 46.63
CA ARG A 203 1.21 13.11 46.41
C ARG A 203 1.35 11.64 46.01
N TRP A 204 2.36 11.32 45.22
CA TRP A 204 2.69 9.97 44.81
C TRP A 204 4.08 9.58 45.32
N PRO A 205 4.31 8.29 45.65
CA PRO A 205 5.63 7.80 46.02
C PRO A 205 6.59 7.90 44.83
N ASP A 206 7.90 8.02 45.10
CA ASP A 206 8.94 8.09 44.05
C ASP A 206 8.96 6.86 43.11
N SER A 207 8.36 5.75 43.56
CA SER A 207 8.24 4.52 42.78
C SER A 207 7.01 4.48 41.87
N VAL A 208 6.19 5.53 41.81
CA VAL A 208 4.99 5.57 40.98
C VAL A 208 5.34 5.38 39.51
N SER A 209 4.60 4.50 38.84
CA SER A 209 4.80 4.23 37.42
C SER A 209 3.80 5.01 36.56
N THR A 210 4.12 5.16 35.27
CA THR A 210 3.16 5.67 34.28
C THR A 210 1.84 4.89 34.32
N ARG A 211 1.91 3.56 34.52
CA ARG A 211 0.72 2.70 34.58
C ARG A 211 -0.17 3.04 35.77
N ASP A 212 0.42 3.34 36.93
CA ASP A 212 -0.34 3.69 38.13
C ASP A 212 -1.12 4.99 37.93
N LEU A 213 -0.46 6.02 37.37
CA LEU A 213 -1.09 7.31 37.05
C LEU A 213 -2.19 7.18 36.00
N ILE A 214 -1.98 6.36 34.96
CA ILE A 214 -3.02 6.07 33.95
C ILE A 214 -4.22 5.38 34.59
N THR A 215 -3.97 4.37 35.44
CA THR A 215 -5.04 3.62 36.13
C THR A 215 -5.86 4.57 37.01
N GLU A 216 -5.19 5.41 37.80
CA GLU A 216 -5.85 6.40 38.64
C GLU A 216 -6.67 7.42 37.83
N ALA A 217 -6.15 7.88 36.68
CA ALA A 217 -6.90 8.79 35.80
C ALA A 217 -8.16 8.11 35.22
N LEU A 218 -8.06 6.85 34.79
CA LEU A 218 -9.19 6.07 34.29
C LEU A 218 -10.23 5.77 35.39
N ASP A 219 -9.77 5.64 36.64
CA ASP A 219 -10.63 5.51 37.82
C ASP A 219 -11.21 6.86 38.29
N ASN A 220 -11.06 7.94 37.50
CA ASN A 220 -11.54 9.30 37.75
C ASN A 220 -10.89 10.00 38.95
N GLY A 221 -9.64 9.66 39.27
CA GLY A 221 -8.83 10.41 40.23
C GLY A 221 -8.55 11.82 39.73
N GLN A 222 -9.11 12.83 40.40
CA GLN A 222 -9.14 14.23 39.91
C GLN A 222 -7.77 14.79 39.54
N GLU A 223 -6.75 14.56 40.36
CA GLU A 223 -5.39 15.07 40.13
C GLU A 223 -4.71 14.35 38.96
N ALA A 224 -4.93 13.04 38.81
CA ALA A 224 -4.41 12.25 37.70
C ALA A 224 -5.09 12.63 36.37
N VAL A 225 -6.42 12.84 36.38
CA VAL A 225 -7.17 13.37 35.23
C VAL A 225 -6.62 14.75 34.83
N ALA A 226 -6.44 15.66 35.78
CA ALA A 226 -5.89 16.99 35.51
C ALA A 226 -4.48 16.94 34.88
N LEU A 227 -3.64 16.00 35.30
CA LEU A 227 -2.32 15.78 34.67
C LEU A 227 -2.44 15.30 33.22
N VAL A 228 -3.38 14.39 32.93
CA VAL A 228 -3.62 13.90 31.56
C VAL A 228 -4.22 15.00 30.69
N GLU A 229 -5.08 15.85 31.22
CA GLU A 229 -5.61 17.02 30.51
C GLU A 229 -4.53 18.08 30.22
N GLU A 230 -3.61 18.32 31.17
CA GLU A 230 -2.44 19.18 30.96
C GLU A 230 -1.55 18.59 29.86
N MET A 231 -1.28 17.29 29.93
CA MET A 231 -0.53 16.56 28.90
C MET A 231 -1.18 16.69 27.52
N GLY A 232 -2.51 16.58 27.43
CA GLY A 232 -3.26 16.74 26.19
C GLY A 232 -3.19 18.16 25.64
N THR A 233 -3.21 19.17 26.51
CA THR A 233 -2.99 20.57 26.09
C THR A 233 -1.61 20.75 25.45
N TRP A 234 -0.57 20.18 26.05
CA TRP A 234 0.79 20.19 25.47
C TRP A 234 0.92 19.36 24.20
N LEU A 235 0.19 18.24 24.09
CA LEU A 235 0.08 17.48 22.84
C LEU A 235 -0.43 18.37 21.71
N GLY A 236 -1.56 19.05 21.94
CA GLY A 236 -2.20 19.91 20.95
C GLY A 236 -1.32 21.09 20.50
N ARG A 237 -0.63 21.74 21.44
CA ARG A 237 0.33 22.82 21.12
C ARG A 237 1.47 22.36 20.22
N GLY A 238 2.07 21.20 20.52
CA GLY A 238 3.11 20.65 19.64
C GLY A 238 2.57 20.19 18.29
N CYS A 239 1.37 19.60 18.27
CA CYS A 239 0.67 19.28 17.02
C CYS A 239 0.43 20.54 16.17
N ALA A 240 0.07 21.67 16.76
CA ALA A 240 -0.11 22.93 16.04
C ALA A 240 1.17 23.39 15.31
N MET A 241 2.34 23.20 15.92
CA MET A 241 3.63 23.49 15.27
C MET A 241 3.83 22.60 14.02
N LEU A 242 3.52 21.31 14.14
CA LEU A 242 3.62 20.37 13.03
C LEU A 242 2.60 20.68 11.93
N VAL A 243 1.36 21.00 12.29
CA VAL A 243 0.29 21.36 11.36
C VAL A 243 0.65 22.63 10.59
N ASN A 244 1.13 23.68 11.27
CA ASN A 244 1.56 24.92 10.61
C ASN A 244 2.77 24.72 9.69
N THR A 245 3.64 23.74 9.99
CA THR A 245 4.87 23.51 9.22
C THR A 245 4.67 22.55 8.04
N LEU A 246 3.89 21.49 8.25
CA LEU A 246 3.80 20.35 7.33
C LEU A 246 2.39 20.19 6.73
N ASN A 247 1.37 20.81 7.32
CA ASN A 247 -0.03 20.76 6.87
C ASN A 247 -0.54 19.34 6.53
N PRO A 248 -0.48 18.39 7.49
CA PRO A 248 -0.97 17.03 7.28
C PRO A 248 -2.50 16.96 7.29
N GLU A 249 -3.03 15.85 6.78
CA GLU A 249 -4.48 15.55 6.83
C GLU A 249 -4.89 14.91 8.16
N VAL A 250 -3.96 14.20 8.80
CA VAL A 250 -4.23 13.50 10.06
C VAL A 250 -2.95 13.34 10.89
N ILE A 251 -3.10 13.51 12.21
CA ILE A 251 -2.12 13.14 13.23
C ILE A 251 -2.67 11.95 14.00
N VAL A 252 -2.01 10.82 13.85
CA VAL A 252 -2.35 9.56 14.53
C VAL A 252 -1.53 9.46 15.81
N VAL A 253 -2.18 9.25 16.94
CA VAL A 253 -1.56 9.22 18.27
C VAL A 253 -1.52 7.78 18.77
N GLY A 254 -0.32 7.27 19.06
CA GLY A 254 -0.05 5.90 19.47
C GLY A 254 -0.63 5.50 20.83
N THR A 255 0.12 4.71 21.61
CA THR A 255 -0.39 3.94 22.76
C THR A 255 -1.22 4.77 23.74
N LEU A 256 -0.75 5.94 24.16
CA LEU A 256 -1.48 6.78 25.11
C LEU A 256 -2.71 7.45 24.48
N GLY A 257 -2.71 7.69 23.18
CA GLY A 257 -3.90 8.16 22.46
C GLY A 257 -5.01 7.12 22.44
N VAL A 258 -4.66 5.84 22.33
CA VAL A 258 -5.61 4.71 22.40
C VAL A 258 -6.15 4.53 23.82
N VAL A 259 -5.26 4.51 24.82
CA VAL A 259 -5.64 4.20 26.22
C VAL A 259 -6.36 5.36 26.91
N LEU A 260 -5.90 6.59 26.70
CA LEU A 260 -6.42 7.78 27.37
C LEU A 260 -7.26 8.67 26.44
N GLY A 261 -7.73 8.14 25.31
CA GLY A 261 -8.33 8.93 24.22
C GLY A 261 -9.38 9.93 24.67
N ASP A 262 -10.28 9.51 25.57
CA ASP A 262 -11.39 10.33 26.07
C ASP A 262 -10.96 11.49 26.97
N ILE A 263 -9.79 11.38 27.62
CA ILE A 263 -9.26 12.40 28.54
C ILE A 263 -8.20 13.26 27.83
N LEU A 264 -7.34 12.63 27.04
CA LEU A 264 -6.16 13.22 26.43
C LEU A 264 -6.46 13.99 25.13
N LEU A 265 -7.28 13.43 24.24
CA LEU A 265 -7.46 13.99 22.88
C LEU A 265 -8.36 15.23 22.84
N PRO A 266 -9.43 15.37 23.66
CA PRO A 266 -10.22 16.60 23.68
C PRO A 266 -9.40 17.88 23.97
N PRO A 267 -8.58 17.96 25.03
CA PRO A 267 -7.71 19.12 25.24
C PRO A 267 -6.69 19.32 24.12
N ALA A 268 -6.17 18.23 23.51
CA ALA A 268 -5.25 18.34 22.38
C ALA A 268 -5.90 18.98 21.15
N ARG A 269 -7.13 18.59 20.80
CA ARG A 269 -7.89 19.18 19.69
C ARG A 269 -8.24 20.64 19.93
N ARG A 270 -8.59 21.01 21.17
CA ARG A 270 -8.82 22.41 21.56
C ARG A 270 -7.56 23.25 21.36
N ALA A 271 -6.44 22.83 21.94
CA ALA A 271 -5.18 23.55 21.81
C ALA A 271 -4.68 23.63 20.35
N LEU A 272 -4.87 22.59 19.53
CA LEU A 272 -4.57 22.66 18.10
C LEU A 272 -5.37 23.78 17.41
N THR A 273 -6.68 23.85 17.68
CA THR A 273 -7.58 24.84 17.07
C THR A 273 -7.23 26.27 17.47
N GLU A 274 -6.77 26.47 18.71
CA GLU A 274 -6.38 27.78 19.24
C GLU A 274 -5.05 28.30 18.68
N GLU A 275 -4.11 27.41 18.40
CA GLU A 275 -2.71 27.75 18.09
C GLU A 275 -2.35 27.65 16.60
N ALA A 276 -3.04 26.80 15.84
CA ALA A 276 -2.76 26.59 14.41
C ALA A 276 -3.50 27.57 13.50
N LEU A 277 -3.00 27.73 12.28
CA LEU A 277 -3.68 28.48 11.23
C LEU A 277 -5.08 27.86 10.99
N PRO A 278 -6.18 28.64 11.04
CA PRO A 278 -7.54 28.06 11.06
C PRO A 278 -7.85 27.10 9.90
N VAL A 279 -7.36 27.38 8.69
CA VAL A 279 -7.57 26.51 7.53
C VAL A 279 -6.81 25.18 7.65
N SER A 280 -5.60 25.20 8.22
CA SER A 280 -4.80 23.99 8.46
C SER A 280 -5.34 23.18 9.63
N ALA A 281 -5.78 23.85 10.70
CA ALA A 281 -6.44 23.20 11.83
C ALA A 281 -7.72 22.47 11.39
N ALA A 282 -8.53 23.10 10.53
CA ALA A 282 -9.76 22.51 10.01
C ALA A 282 -9.53 21.33 9.04
N ALA A 283 -8.32 21.22 8.46
CA ALA A 283 -7.96 20.17 7.52
C ALA A 283 -7.28 18.95 8.18
N CYS A 284 -6.93 19.04 9.47
CA CYS A 284 -6.15 18.03 10.16
C CYS A 284 -6.91 17.46 11.37
N ASP A 285 -7.19 16.16 11.34
CA ASP A 285 -7.75 15.44 12.49
C ASP A 285 -6.64 14.96 13.44
N ILE A 286 -6.91 14.96 14.76
CA ILE A 286 -6.10 14.22 15.75
C ILE A 286 -6.89 13.00 16.21
N VAL A 287 -6.39 11.81 15.92
CA VAL A 287 -7.08 10.52 16.15
C VAL A 287 -6.17 9.53 16.89
N PRO A 288 -6.72 8.59 17.66
CA PRO A 288 -5.93 7.49 18.19
C PRO A 288 -5.48 6.55 17.06
N ALA A 289 -4.40 5.80 17.29
CA ALA A 289 -3.95 4.73 16.41
C ALA A 289 -5.03 3.65 16.27
N GLU A 290 -5.38 3.30 15.02
CA GLU A 290 -6.49 2.37 14.74
C GLU A 290 -6.05 0.92 14.92
N LEU A 291 -4.77 0.60 14.68
CA LEU A 291 -4.26 -0.77 14.86
C LEU A 291 -4.21 -1.21 16.32
N GLY A 292 -4.27 -0.27 17.28
CA GLY A 292 -4.27 -0.56 18.71
C GLY A 292 -3.16 -1.52 19.12
N ASP A 293 -3.52 -2.64 19.77
CA ASP A 293 -2.58 -3.67 20.24
C ASP A 293 -1.77 -4.35 19.11
N MET A 294 -2.26 -4.29 17.87
CA MET A 294 -1.59 -4.89 16.72
C MET A 294 -0.47 -4.01 16.15
N LEU A 295 -0.43 -2.72 16.51
CA LEU A 295 0.49 -1.74 15.92
C LEU A 295 1.94 -2.20 15.92
N GLY A 296 2.46 -2.68 17.06
CA GLY A 296 3.85 -3.15 17.15
C GLY A 296 4.13 -4.37 16.27
N SER A 297 3.19 -5.31 16.17
CA SER A 297 3.32 -6.48 15.30
C SER A 297 3.24 -6.13 13.82
N THR A 298 2.38 -5.20 13.43
CA THR A 298 2.31 -4.69 12.05
C THR A 298 3.55 -3.88 11.70
N ALA A 299 4.00 -2.97 12.58
CA ALA A 299 5.21 -2.17 12.42
C ALA A 299 6.44 -3.05 12.18
N ALA A 300 6.57 -4.17 12.88
CA ALA A 300 7.66 -5.12 12.70
C ALA A 300 7.78 -5.69 11.27
N LEU A 301 6.70 -5.67 10.48
CA LEU A 301 6.68 -6.15 9.09
C LEU A 301 6.94 -5.03 8.07
N MET A 302 6.85 -3.76 8.50
CA MET A 302 6.74 -2.63 7.60
C MET A 302 8.01 -2.32 6.81
N ALA A 303 9.20 -2.57 7.35
CA ALA A 303 10.43 -2.32 6.61
C ALA A 303 10.50 -3.19 5.34
N ALA A 304 10.13 -4.48 5.42
CA ALA A 304 10.11 -5.36 4.26
C ALA A 304 8.92 -5.10 3.32
N ILE A 305 7.75 -4.74 3.85
CA ILE A 305 6.58 -4.36 3.05
C ILE A 305 6.86 -3.06 2.28
N ASP A 306 7.44 -2.06 2.93
CA ASP A 306 7.78 -0.77 2.31
C ASP A 306 8.92 -0.90 1.29
N ALA A 307 9.83 -1.86 1.46
CA ALA A 307 10.92 -2.10 0.52
C ALA A 307 10.51 -2.86 -0.75
N GLN A 308 9.28 -3.38 -0.85
CA GLN A 308 8.83 -4.07 -2.06
C GLN A 308 8.88 -3.13 -3.28
N PRO A 309 9.40 -3.58 -4.43
CA PRO A 309 9.38 -2.80 -5.66
C PRO A 309 7.93 -2.38 -5.98
N GLY A 310 7.67 -1.07 -6.01
CA GLY A 310 6.35 -0.51 -6.32
C GLY A 310 5.75 0.44 -5.28
N THR A 311 6.32 0.50 -4.09
CA THR A 311 5.87 1.36 -2.99
C THR A 311 6.46 2.78 -3.02
N SER A 312 7.58 3.00 -3.72
CA SER A 312 8.39 4.22 -3.57
C SER A 312 8.55 5.06 -4.86
N HIS A 313 7.90 4.71 -5.97
CA HIS A 313 8.07 5.42 -7.25
C HIS A 313 6.76 6.02 -7.81
N PRO A 314 6.31 7.19 -7.33
CA PRO A 314 5.02 7.79 -7.69
C PRO A 314 4.91 8.12 -9.18
N ARG A 315 6.05 8.37 -9.85
CA ARG A 315 6.08 8.57 -11.30
C ARG A 315 5.85 7.30 -12.13
N MET A 316 6.01 6.12 -11.53
CA MET A 316 5.86 4.81 -12.18
C MET A 316 4.71 3.99 -11.59
N ALA A 317 3.83 4.60 -10.78
CA ALA A 317 2.69 3.92 -10.17
C ALA A 317 1.77 3.23 -11.20
N GLY A 318 1.70 3.77 -12.43
CA GLY A 318 0.96 3.14 -13.53
C GLY A 318 1.41 1.72 -13.82
N LEU A 319 2.73 1.47 -13.91
CA LEU A 319 3.27 0.13 -14.23
C LEU A 319 2.84 -0.92 -13.21
N TRP A 320 2.86 -0.55 -11.92
CA TRP A 320 2.42 -1.43 -10.83
C TRP A 320 0.91 -1.66 -10.85
N ALA A 321 0.12 -0.60 -11.04
CA ALA A 321 -1.31 -0.73 -11.23
C ALA A 321 -1.65 -1.62 -12.45
N GLY A 322 -0.83 -1.58 -13.51
CA GLY A 322 -0.93 -2.49 -14.65
C GLY A 322 -0.68 -3.96 -14.24
N LEU A 323 0.40 -4.22 -13.49
CA LEU A 323 0.71 -5.55 -12.97
C LEU A 323 -0.41 -6.13 -12.10
N GLU A 324 -0.99 -5.33 -11.20
CA GLU A 324 -2.10 -5.75 -10.34
C GLU A 324 -3.37 -6.08 -11.13
N VAL A 325 -3.67 -5.30 -12.18
CA VAL A 325 -4.79 -5.62 -13.07
C VAL A 325 -4.49 -6.93 -13.80
N ARG A 326 -3.27 -7.13 -14.31
CA ARG A 326 -2.88 -8.39 -14.98
C ARG A 326 -3.02 -9.61 -14.12
N GLN A 327 -2.60 -9.54 -12.85
CA GLN A 327 -2.79 -10.62 -11.90
C GLN A 327 -4.27 -10.96 -11.70
N ARG A 328 -5.14 -9.94 -11.57
CA ARG A 328 -6.59 -10.14 -11.46
C ARG A 328 -7.21 -10.66 -12.76
N THR A 329 -6.75 -10.19 -13.92
CA THR A 329 -7.15 -10.72 -15.24
C THR A 329 -6.88 -12.22 -15.31
N LEU A 330 -5.68 -12.67 -14.95
CA LEU A 330 -5.33 -14.10 -14.94
C LEU A 330 -6.22 -14.91 -13.98
N GLN A 331 -6.55 -14.36 -12.82
CA GLN A 331 -7.40 -15.04 -11.84
C GLN A 331 -8.87 -15.15 -12.28
N THR A 332 -9.37 -14.18 -13.07
CA THR A 332 -10.82 -14.03 -13.31
C THR A 332 -11.22 -14.30 -14.76
N LEU A 333 -10.34 -14.07 -15.73
CA LEU A 333 -10.65 -14.13 -17.16
C LEU A 333 -9.88 -15.22 -17.91
N LEU A 334 -8.94 -15.93 -17.29
CA LEU A 334 -8.15 -16.95 -17.99
C LEU A 334 -9.02 -17.99 -18.75
N PRO A 335 -10.08 -18.57 -18.16
CA PRO A 335 -10.92 -19.54 -18.89
C PRO A 335 -11.62 -18.97 -20.12
N ILE A 336 -12.03 -17.69 -20.08
CA ILE A 336 -12.69 -17.06 -21.23
C ILE A 336 -11.69 -16.58 -22.29
N ILE A 337 -10.48 -16.20 -21.88
CA ILE A 337 -9.37 -15.90 -22.80
C ILE A 337 -9.00 -17.15 -23.61
N GLU A 338 -8.83 -18.29 -22.93
CA GLU A 338 -8.58 -19.59 -23.57
C GLU A 338 -9.72 -19.96 -24.53
N ARG A 339 -10.97 -19.88 -24.06
CA ARG A 339 -12.14 -20.20 -24.88
C ARG A 339 -12.24 -19.33 -26.14
N THR A 340 -11.92 -18.05 -26.04
CA THR A 340 -11.98 -17.14 -27.20
C THR A 340 -10.79 -17.31 -28.14
N ALA A 341 -9.64 -17.76 -27.65
CA ALA A 341 -8.54 -18.21 -28.51
C ALA A 341 -8.98 -19.40 -29.37
N ASP A 342 -9.62 -20.41 -28.77
CA ASP A 342 -10.14 -21.58 -29.50
C ASP A 342 -11.15 -21.18 -30.58
N VAL A 343 -12.10 -20.30 -30.25
CA VAL A 343 -13.10 -19.78 -31.19
C VAL A 343 -12.44 -19.07 -32.38
N LEU A 344 -11.39 -18.28 -32.12
CA LEU A 344 -10.62 -17.62 -33.17
C LEU A 344 -9.94 -18.64 -34.08
N ILE A 345 -9.27 -19.63 -33.50
CA ILE A 345 -8.57 -20.69 -34.22
C ILE A 345 -9.55 -21.51 -35.09
N GLU A 346 -10.67 -21.95 -34.52
CA GLU A 346 -11.70 -22.73 -35.23
C GLU A 346 -12.26 -21.97 -36.45
N ALA A 347 -12.57 -20.68 -36.29
CA ALA A 347 -13.09 -19.86 -37.38
C ALA A 347 -12.03 -19.68 -38.49
N LEU A 348 -10.78 -19.40 -38.10
CA LEU A 348 -9.68 -19.22 -39.05
C LEU A 348 -9.36 -20.52 -39.81
N GLN A 349 -9.41 -21.69 -39.15
CA GLN A 349 -9.27 -22.99 -39.80
C GLN A 349 -10.39 -23.27 -40.80
N ALA A 350 -11.61 -22.79 -40.50
CA ALA A 350 -12.74 -22.84 -41.42
C ALA A 350 -12.68 -21.80 -42.56
N GLY A 351 -11.59 -21.04 -42.67
CA GLY A 351 -11.40 -20.01 -43.69
C GLY A 351 -12.24 -18.75 -43.49
N LYS A 352 -12.75 -18.54 -42.27
CA LYS A 352 -13.52 -17.34 -41.89
C LYS A 352 -12.58 -16.18 -41.57
N LYS A 353 -13.10 -14.97 -41.65
CA LYS A 353 -12.32 -13.75 -41.39
C LYS A 353 -12.65 -13.09 -40.06
N VAL A 354 -11.72 -12.31 -39.55
CA VAL A 354 -11.85 -11.53 -38.32
C VAL A 354 -12.02 -10.04 -38.67
N LEU A 355 -13.11 -9.42 -38.23
CA LEU A 355 -13.34 -7.99 -38.32
C LEU A 355 -13.09 -7.37 -36.94
N VAL A 356 -12.18 -6.40 -36.83
CA VAL A 356 -11.78 -5.81 -35.56
C VAL A 356 -12.05 -4.30 -35.56
N PHE A 357 -12.64 -3.77 -34.50
CA PHE A 357 -13.05 -2.36 -34.42
C PHE A 357 -12.99 -1.78 -33.01
N GLY A 358 -12.78 -0.47 -32.91
CA GLY A 358 -12.69 0.25 -31.65
C GLY A 358 -12.41 1.74 -31.89
N ASN A 359 -12.41 2.55 -30.82
CA ASN A 359 -12.14 3.99 -30.93
C ASN A 359 -10.81 4.38 -30.27
N GLY A 360 -10.11 5.37 -30.82
CA GLY A 360 -8.89 5.93 -30.20
C GLY A 360 -7.80 4.88 -30.00
N GLY A 361 -7.29 4.73 -28.77
CA GLY A 361 -6.30 3.68 -28.45
C GLY A 361 -6.78 2.25 -28.77
N SER A 362 -8.08 1.99 -28.60
CA SER A 362 -8.67 0.69 -29.00
C SER A 362 -8.72 0.50 -30.52
N ALA A 363 -8.74 1.59 -31.31
CA ALA A 363 -8.57 1.50 -32.77
C ALA A 363 -7.14 1.11 -33.15
N ALA A 364 -6.14 1.61 -32.41
CA ALA A 364 -4.74 1.24 -32.60
C ALA A 364 -4.49 -0.24 -32.26
N GLU A 365 -5.05 -0.74 -31.17
CA GLU A 365 -5.01 -2.18 -30.82
C GLU A 365 -5.73 -3.06 -31.84
N ALA A 366 -6.88 -2.62 -32.36
CA ALA A 366 -7.60 -3.32 -33.42
C ALA A 366 -6.75 -3.43 -34.71
N GLN A 367 -6.06 -2.34 -35.08
CA GLN A 367 -5.13 -2.33 -36.20
C GLN A 367 -3.91 -3.20 -35.93
N HIS A 368 -3.35 -3.17 -34.72
CA HIS A 368 -2.25 -4.01 -34.28
C HIS A 368 -2.59 -5.50 -34.46
N PHE A 369 -3.69 -5.95 -33.87
CA PHE A 369 -4.10 -7.36 -33.96
C PHE A 369 -4.33 -7.81 -35.41
N THR A 370 -4.97 -6.97 -36.22
CA THR A 370 -5.16 -7.26 -37.65
C THR A 370 -3.82 -7.42 -38.39
N GLY A 371 -2.84 -6.59 -38.06
CA GLY A 371 -1.47 -6.68 -38.61
C GLY A 371 -0.79 -7.98 -38.25
N GLU A 372 -0.87 -8.41 -36.98
CA GLU A 372 -0.29 -9.67 -36.52
C GLU A 372 -0.90 -10.89 -37.22
N LEU A 373 -2.21 -10.88 -37.48
CA LEU A 373 -2.89 -11.96 -38.20
C LEU A 373 -2.53 -12.00 -39.70
N THR A 374 -2.57 -10.85 -40.38
CA THR A 374 -2.34 -10.78 -41.84
C THR A 374 -0.87 -10.96 -42.22
N GLY A 375 0.05 -10.50 -41.39
CA GLY A 375 1.47 -10.80 -41.49
C GLY A 375 1.80 -12.07 -40.72
N ARG A 376 2.55 -11.91 -39.64
CA ARG A 376 2.85 -12.93 -38.63
C ARG A 376 3.12 -12.26 -37.29
N TYR A 377 2.93 -12.98 -36.19
CA TYR A 377 3.33 -12.52 -34.86
C TYR A 377 4.77 -12.94 -34.53
N LEU A 378 4.98 -14.18 -34.11
CA LEU A 378 6.31 -14.70 -33.78
C LEU A 378 6.72 -15.83 -34.72
N ALA A 379 5.82 -16.78 -34.98
CA ALA A 379 6.09 -17.93 -35.84
C ALA A 379 5.83 -17.62 -37.32
N GLU A 380 6.53 -18.32 -38.21
CA GLU A 380 6.25 -18.23 -39.65
C GLU A 380 5.02 -19.07 -40.00
N ARG A 381 4.03 -18.46 -40.65
CA ARG A 381 2.79 -19.12 -41.07
C ARG A 381 2.20 -18.46 -42.32
N ALA A 382 1.17 -19.09 -42.86
CA ALA A 382 0.37 -18.46 -43.91
C ALA A 382 -0.37 -17.22 -43.36
N PRO A 383 -0.63 -16.20 -44.20
CA PRO A 383 -1.39 -15.02 -43.80
C PRO A 383 -2.84 -15.40 -43.47
N LEU A 384 -3.39 -14.80 -42.42
CA LEU A 384 -4.76 -15.05 -41.95
C LEU A 384 -5.69 -13.88 -42.29
N PRO A 385 -6.95 -14.14 -42.69
CA PRO A 385 -7.85 -13.09 -43.16
C PRO A 385 -8.39 -12.25 -41.98
N ALA A 386 -7.92 -11.00 -41.87
CA ALA A 386 -8.41 -10.04 -40.89
C ALA A 386 -8.55 -8.63 -41.49
N ILE A 387 -9.51 -7.85 -40.98
CA ILE A 387 -9.80 -6.47 -41.43
C ILE A 387 -10.04 -5.57 -40.21
N CYS A 388 -9.27 -4.48 -40.10
CA CYS A 388 -9.53 -3.42 -39.13
C CYS A 388 -10.52 -2.41 -39.72
N LEU A 389 -11.68 -2.24 -39.09
CA LEU A 389 -12.71 -1.31 -39.56
C LEU A 389 -12.42 0.15 -39.18
N SER A 390 -11.31 0.39 -38.47
CA SER A 390 -10.94 1.70 -37.94
C SER A 390 -9.79 2.36 -38.72
N SER A 391 -9.12 1.64 -39.62
CA SER A 391 -7.88 2.09 -40.27
C SER A 391 -8.09 2.91 -41.55
N ASP A 392 -9.20 2.72 -42.27
CA ASP A 392 -9.48 3.48 -43.49
C ASP A 392 -10.18 4.80 -43.15
N SER A 393 -9.39 5.88 -43.14
CA SER A 393 -9.90 7.22 -42.83
C SER A 393 -10.95 7.69 -43.83
N SER A 394 -10.89 7.28 -45.10
CA SER A 394 -11.87 7.66 -46.10
C SER A 394 -13.23 7.03 -45.83
N ILE A 395 -13.25 5.75 -45.45
CA ILE A 395 -14.48 5.01 -45.09
C ILE A 395 -15.08 5.58 -43.79
N VAL A 396 -14.26 5.76 -42.75
CA VAL A 396 -14.73 6.28 -41.46
C VAL A 396 -15.32 7.68 -41.62
N THR A 397 -14.66 8.56 -42.39
CA THR A 397 -15.13 9.94 -42.58
C THR A 397 -16.34 10.02 -43.50
N CYS A 398 -16.43 9.22 -44.57
CA CYS A 398 -17.60 9.27 -45.45
C CYS A 398 -18.86 8.72 -44.76
N ILE A 399 -18.75 7.62 -44.00
CA ILE A 399 -19.89 7.09 -43.25
C ILE A 399 -20.30 8.06 -42.13
N GLY A 400 -19.31 8.61 -41.41
CA GLY A 400 -19.57 9.58 -40.36
C GLY A 400 -20.23 10.87 -40.87
N ASN A 401 -19.86 11.32 -42.07
CA ASN A 401 -20.42 12.51 -42.72
C ASN A 401 -21.82 12.28 -43.30
N ASP A 402 -22.02 11.17 -44.00
CA ASP A 402 -23.24 10.91 -44.77
C ASP A 402 -24.36 10.28 -43.92
N TYR A 403 -24.00 9.69 -42.77
CA TYR A 403 -24.95 9.05 -41.84
C TYR A 403 -24.77 9.61 -40.42
N SER A 404 -24.01 8.90 -39.59
CA SER A 404 -23.66 9.30 -38.24
C SER A 404 -22.33 8.65 -37.87
N TYR A 405 -21.60 9.28 -36.96
CA TYR A 405 -20.43 8.63 -36.38
C TYR A 405 -20.80 7.32 -35.66
N ASP A 406 -22.06 7.18 -35.21
CA ASP A 406 -22.58 5.96 -34.60
C ASP A 406 -22.76 4.80 -35.61
N ASP A 407 -22.71 5.07 -36.91
CA ASP A 407 -22.89 4.07 -37.97
C ASP A 407 -21.57 3.53 -38.55
N VAL A 408 -20.43 4.14 -38.19
CA VAL A 408 -19.13 3.93 -38.88
C VAL A 408 -18.71 2.47 -38.93
N PHE A 409 -18.91 1.72 -37.84
CA PHE A 409 -18.56 0.30 -37.79
C PHE A 409 -19.71 -0.58 -38.26
N ALA A 410 -20.94 -0.32 -37.82
CA ALA A 410 -22.12 -1.11 -38.19
C ALA A 410 -22.32 -1.23 -39.71
N ARG A 411 -22.13 -0.11 -40.43
CA ARG A 411 -22.30 -0.08 -41.89
C ARG A 411 -21.23 -0.92 -42.61
N GLN A 412 -20.00 -0.91 -42.10
CA GLN A 412 -18.92 -1.77 -42.61
C GLN A 412 -19.17 -3.24 -42.28
N VAL A 413 -19.64 -3.55 -41.05
CA VAL A 413 -20.01 -4.93 -40.65
C VAL A 413 -21.10 -5.49 -41.56
N HIS A 414 -22.17 -4.73 -41.85
CA HIS A 414 -23.17 -5.17 -42.82
C HIS A 414 -22.60 -5.41 -44.22
N ALA A 415 -21.65 -4.61 -44.67
CA ALA A 415 -21.05 -4.79 -45.99
C ALA A 415 -20.14 -6.03 -46.06
N LEU A 416 -19.39 -6.31 -44.99
CA LEU A 416 -18.24 -7.22 -45.03
C LEU A 416 -18.50 -8.56 -44.33
N ALA A 417 -19.28 -8.60 -43.25
CA ALA A 417 -19.47 -9.79 -42.43
C ALA A 417 -20.32 -10.85 -43.15
N GLN A 418 -19.89 -12.10 -43.03
CA GLN A 418 -20.59 -13.29 -43.47
C GLN A 418 -20.85 -14.23 -42.27
N PRO A 419 -21.83 -15.15 -42.35
CA PRO A 419 -22.09 -16.09 -41.28
C PRO A 419 -20.85 -16.91 -40.90
N GLY A 420 -20.55 -16.96 -39.60
CA GLY A 420 -19.38 -17.63 -39.03
C GLY A 420 -18.08 -16.82 -39.06
N ASP A 421 -18.06 -15.61 -39.62
CA ASP A 421 -16.97 -14.67 -39.38
C ASP A 421 -16.95 -14.23 -37.92
N ILE A 422 -15.83 -13.66 -37.46
CA ILE A 422 -15.70 -13.12 -36.11
C ILE A 422 -15.71 -11.60 -36.15
N ALA A 423 -16.51 -10.98 -35.27
CA ALA A 423 -16.53 -9.54 -35.04
C ALA A 423 -16.02 -9.24 -33.63
N ILE A 424 -14.86 -8.57 -33.53
CA ILE A 424 -14.23 -8.21 -32.26
C ILE A 424 -14.30 -6.70 -32.05
N GLY A 425 -14.99 -6.30 -30.98
CA GLY A 425 -15.12 -4.90 -30.58
C GLY A 425 -14.31 -4.60 -29.31
N LEU A 426 -13.46 -3.58 -29.37
CA LEU A 426 -12.71 -3.07 -28.23
C LEU A 426 -13.33 -1.76 -27.71
N THR A 427 -13.77 -1.76 -26.45
CA THR A 427 -14.31 -0.55 -25.80
C THR A 427 -14.06 -0.55 -24.29
N THR A 428 -13.20 0.36 -23.82
CA THR A 428 -12.90 0.45 -22.38
C THR A 428 -14.11 0.82 -21.53
N SER A 429 -15.08 1.53 -22.11
CA SER A 429 -16.28 1.99 -21.41
C SER A 429 -17.46 1.04 -21.50
N GLY A 430 -17.50 0.18 -22.52
CA GLY A 430 -18.67 -0.68 -22.80
C GLY A 430 -19.89 0.04 -23.37
N ARG A 431 -19.77 1.33 -23.74
CA ARG A 431 -20.93 2.21 -23.99
C ARG A 431 -20.85 3.02 -25.29
N SER A 432 -19.78 2.87 -26.07
CA SER A 432 -19.59 3.62 -27.31
C SER A 432 -20.64 3.22 -28.34
N ALA A 433 -21.58 4.11 -28.67
CA ALA A 433 -22.73 3.80 -29.52
C ALA A 433 -22.32 3.17 -30.87
N ASN A 434 -21.25 3.67 -31.50
CA ASN A 434 -20.72 3.08 -32.74
C ASN A 434 -20.21 1.63 -32.59
N VAL A 435 -19.66 1.25 -31.44
CA VAL A 435 -19.24 -0.13 -31.14
C VAL A 435 -20.46 -0.99 -30.82
N LEU A 436 -21.43 -0.48 -30.05
CA LEU A 436 -22.65 -1.21 -29.70
C LEU A 436 -23.46 -1.58 -30.95
N ARG A 437 -23.67 -0.63 -31.86
CA ARG A 437 -24.39 -0.85 -33.12
C ARG A 437 -23.67 -1.81 -34.07
N ALA A 438 -22.34 -1.90 -33.97
CA ALA A 438 -21.57 -2.87 -34.73
C ALA A 438 -21.75 -4.31 -34.22
N PHE A 439 -21.89 -4.49 -32.90
CA PHE A 439 -22.27 -5.80 -32.34
C PHE A 439 -23.68 -6.21 -32.77
N GLU A 440 -24.64 -5.29 -32.75
CA GLU A 440 -25.99 -5.54 -33.29
C GLU A 440 -25.92 -5.99 -34.76
N ALA A 441 -25.21 -5.24 -35.61
CA ALA A 441 -25.02 -5.57 -37.02
C ALA A 441 -24.31 -6.92 -37.25
N ALA A 442 -23.36 -7.28 -36.38
CA ALA A 442 -22.62 -8.54 -36.45
C ALA A 442 -23.53 -9.72 -36.11
N ASN A 443 -24.34 -9.59 -35.05
CA ASN A 443 -25.33 -10.60 -34.66
C ASN A 443 -26.35 -10.83 -35.77
N GLU A 444 -26.86 -9.76 -36.41
CA GLU A 444 -27.77 -9.87 -37.56
C GLU A 444 -27.16 -10.59 -38.76
N ARG A 445 -25.83 -10.48 -38.93
CA ARG A 445 -25.08 -11.14 -40.00
C ARG A 445 -24.65 -12.58 -39.66
N GLY A 446 -24.97 -13.06 -38.46
CA GLY A 446 -24.57 -14.38 -37.98
C GLY A 446 -23.06 -14.51 -37.76
N ALA A 447 -22.38 -13.39 -37.48
CA ALA A 447 -20.99 -13.42 -37.04
C ALA A 447 -20.92 -13.73 -35.54
N ILE A 448 -19.84 -14.41 -35.13
CA ILE A 448 -19.53 -14.66 -33.72
C ILE A 448 -18.94 -13.37 -33.13
N THR A 449 -19.45 -12.94 -31.99
CA THR A 449 -19.12 -11.63 -31.39
C THR A 449 -18.27 -11.75 -30.13
N ILE A 450 -17.13 -11.06 -30.12
CA ILE A 450 -16.21 -11.01 -28.98
C ILE A 450 -16.00 -9.55 -28.55
N ALA A 451 -16.21 -9.25 -27.27
CA ALA A 451 -16.05 -7.92 -26.72
C ALA A 451 -14.93 -7.85 -25.68
N LEU A 452 -13.94 -7.00 -25.92
CA LEU A 452 -12.95 -6.61 -24.93
C LEU A 452 -13.42 -5.30 -24.27
N THR A 453 -13.70 -5.35 -22.97
CA THR A 453 -14.27 -4.21 -22.22
C THR A 453 -13.52 -3.91 -20.91
N GLY A 454 -13.83 -2.78 -20.27
CA GLY A 454 -13.45 -2.52 -18.88
C GLY A 454 -14.43 -3.15 -17.89
N GLN A 455 -14.23 -2.90 -16.59
CA GLN A 455 -14.91 -3.63 -15.51
C GLN A 455 -16.45 -3.58 -15.57
N ARG A 456 -17.01 -2.55 -16.20
CA ARG A 456 -18.47 -2.35 -16.29
C ARG A 456 -19.15 -3.24 -17.34
N GLY A 457 -18.38 -4.00 -18.13
CA GLY A 457 -18.91 -4.88 -19.17
C GLY A 457 -19.43 -4.12 -20.39
N LEU A 458 -20.19 -4.81 -21.25
CA LEU A 458 -20.76 -4.29 -22.50
C LEU A 458 -22.26 -3.96 -22.34
N GLN A 459 -22.72 -2.82 -22.87
CA GLN A 459 -24.14 -2.46 -22.95
C GLN A 459 -24.80 -2.86 -24.28
N ALA A 460 -24.46 -4.05 -24.77
CA ALA A 460 -25.03 -4.70 -25.94
C ALA A 460 -24.87 -6.22 -25.78
N THR A 461 -25.45 -6.99 -26.70
CA THR A 461 -25.32 -8.45 -26.71
C THR A 461 -24.10 -8.86 -27.52
N ALA A 462 -23.22 -9.65 -26.91
CA ALA A 462 -22.14 -10.36 -27.57
C ALA A 462 -22.02 -11.79 -27.03
N ASP A 463 -21.55 -12.72 -27.85
CA ASP A 463 -21.39 -14.15 -27.48
C ASP A 463 -20.34 -14.31 -26.36
N HIS A 464 -19.27 -13.53 -26.44
CA HIS A 464 -18.18 -13.55 -25.46
C HIS A 464 -17.83 -12.13 -25.01
N VAL A 465 -17.86 -11.88 -23.70
CA VAL A 465 -17.49 -10.58 -23.10
C VAL A 465 -16.36 -10.78 -22.10
N LEU A 466 -15.20 -10.21 -22.40
CA LEU A 466 -14.04 -10.18 -21.51
C LEU A 466 -13.99 -8.80 -20.84
N ALA A 467 -14.51 -8.73 -19.61
CA ALA A 467 -14.57 -7.50 -18.81
C ALA A 467 -13.34 -7.39 -17.90
N VAL A 468 -12.31 -6.71 -18.38
CA VAL A 468 -11.06 -6.50 -17.62
C VAL A 468 -11.37 -5.84 -16.27
N PRO A 469 -10.83 -6.33 -15.13
CA PRO A 469 -11.16 -5.84 -13.79
C PRO A 469 -10.47 -4.50 -13.46
N ALA A 470 -10.64 -3.49 -14.33
CA ALA A 470 -10.12 -2.14 -14.18
C ALA A 470 -11.12 -1.09 -14.66
N GLN A 471 -11.09 0.08 -14.01
CA GLN A 471 -11.88 1.26 -14.41
C GLN A 471 -11.06 2.31 -15.17
N SER A 472 -9.73 2.28 -15.03
CA SER A 472 -8.83 3.18 -15.75
C SER A 472 -8.73 2.76 -17.22
N THR A 473 -9.08 3.66 -18.14
CA THR A 473 -8.98 3.41 -19.59
C THR A 473 -7.59 2.95 -20.00
N ALA A 474 -6.54 3.59 -19.45
CA ALA A 474 -5.16 3.23 -19.76
C ALA A 474 -4.80 1.81 -19.28
N ARG A 475 -5.30 1.38 -18.11
CA ARG A 475 -5.03 0.01 -17.62
C ARG A 475 -5.85 -1.03 -18.39
N VAL A 476 -7.07 -0.68 -18.81
CA VAL A 476 -7.90 -1.57 -19.62
C VAL A 476 -7.25 -1.83 -20.98
N GLN A 477 -6.72 -0.79 -21.64
CA GLN A 477 -6.01 -0.91 -22.92
C GLN A 477 -4.75 -1.78 -22.84
N GLU A 478 -3.92 -1.59 -21.81
CA GLU A 478 -2.75 -2.47 -21.59
C GLU A 478 -3.11 -3.95 -21.50
N GLU A 479 -4.26 -4.26 -20.91
CA GLU A 479 -4.73 -5.64 -20.79
C GLU A 479 -5.45 -6.15 -22.04
N HIS A 480 -6.15 -5.28 -22.78
CA HIS A 480 -6.67 -5.64 -24.11
C HIS A 480 -5.53 -6.06 -25.03
N LEU A 481 -4.43 -5.31 -25.04
CA LEU A 481 -3.23 -5.67 -25.80
C LEU A 481 -2.59 -6.98 -25.32
N ALA A 482 -2.51 -7.20 -24.01
CA ALA A 482 -1.98 -8.45 -23.46
C ALA A 482 -2.82 -9.68 -23.89
N ILE A 483 -4.15 -9.57 -23.84
CA ILE A 483 -5.07 -10.62 -24.31
C ILE A 483 -4.90 -10.86 -25.81
N ILE A 484 -4.78 -9.80 -26.60
CA ILE A 484 -4.51 -9.88 -28.05
C ILE A 484 -3.22 -10.66 -28.32
N HIS A 485 -2.13 -10.36 -27.60
CA HIS A 485 -0.87 -11.09 -27.76
C HIS A 485 -0.99 -12.56 -27.35
N THR A 486 -1.75 -12.87 -26.29
CA THR A 486 -2.05 -14.25 -25.91
C THR A 486 -2.85 -15.00 -26.98
N TRP A 487 -3.81 -14.35 -27.64
CA TRP A 487 -4.49 -14.94 -28.80
C TRP A 487 -3.54 -15.16 -29.96
N CYS A 488 -2.63 -14.23 -30.25
CA CYS A 488 -1.61 -14.40 -31.29
C CYS A 488 -0.68 -15.59 -30.99
N ASP A 489 -0.22 -15.75 -29.74
CA ASP A 489 0.59 -16.90 -29.31
C ASP A 489 -0.15 -18.22 -29.62
N ALA A 490 -1.41 -18.34 -29.17
CA ALA A 490 -2.22 -19.54 -29.37
C ALA A 490 -2.51 -19.83 -30.86
N ILE A 491 -2.75 -18.80 -31.67
CA ILE A 491 -2.93 -18.94 -33.12
C ILE A 491 -1.63 -19.39 -33.78
N ASP A 492 -0.50 -18.80 -33.41
CA ASP A 492 0.79 -19.20 -33.95
C ASP A 492 1.12 -20.66 -33.61
N GLU A 493 0.82 -21.15 -32.41
CA GLU A 493 1.01 -22.56 -32.03
C GLU A 493 0.28 -23.55 -32.97
N VAL A 494 -0.87 -23.16 -33.54
CA VAL A 494 -1.69 -24.02 -34.40
C VAL A 494 -1.35 -23.86 -35.89
N PHE A 495 -1.00 -22.65 -36.32
CA PHE A 495 -0.80 -22.34 -37.74
C PHE A 495 0.68 -22.27 -38.16
N ALA A 496 1.62 -22.30 -37.22
CA ALA A 496 3.05 -22.38 -37.51
C ALA A 496 3.38 -23.62 -38.36
N ARG A 497 4.34 -23.45 -39.26
CA ARG A 497 4.79 -24.50 -40.18
C ARG A 497 5.95 -25.32 -39.64
#